data_AF-A0A2S5WNI8-F1
#
_entry.id   AF-A0A2S5WNI8-F1
#
_cell.length_a   1.000
_cell.length_b   1.000
_cell.length_c   1.000
_cell.angle_alpha   90.00
_cell.angle_beta   90.00
_cell.angle_gamma   90.00
#
_symmetry.space_group_name_H-M   'P 1'
#
loop_
_entity.id
_entity.type
_entity.pdbx_description
1 polymer ?
#
loop_
_entity_poly.entity_id
_entity_poly.type
_entity_poly.pdbx_seq_one_letter_code
_entity_poly.pdbx_strand_id
1 'polypeptide(L)'
;MITYAQLTGVDEDTARRVLVAARSIAPGVDRLEGEPAKDAVAILRAVARELLPTRGSRHISSQGVATARVSYRDVQSAFTKEDRDSLRSLVGLGDSAGHPEGNFPKARPFKHVWPDEEYS
;
A
#
# COMPACT_ATOMS: atom_id res chain seq x y z
N MET A 1 -4.48 13.68 -7.00
CA MET A 1 -4.30 13.53 -5.55
C MET A 1 -5.60 13.07 -4.90
N ILE A 2 -5.55 11.92 -4.23
CA ILE A 2 -6.70 11.37 -3.49
C ILE A 2 -6.80 12.06 -2.13
N THR A 3 -8.00 12.52 -1.76
CA THR A 3 -8.22 13.26 -0.50
C THR A 3 -9.36 12.67 0.32
N TYR A 4 -9.39 12.98 1.62
CA TYR A 4 -10.42 12.48 2.54
C TYR A 4 -11.83 12.87 2.11
N ALA A 5 -12.00 14.03 1.47
CA ALA A 5 -13.28 14.51 0.95
C ALA A 5 -13.89 13.58 -0.11
N GLN A 6 -13.04 12.80 -0.79
CA GLN A 6 -13.51 11.81 -1.76
C GLN A 6 -14.06 10.54 -1.08
N LEU A 7 -13.83 10.30 0.21
CA LEU A 7 -14.40 9.16 0.95
C LEU A 7 -15.73 9.55 1.58
N THR A 8 -16.76 9.71 0.75
CA THR A 8 -18.08 10.17 1.20
C THR A 8 -18.79 9.12 2.08
N GLY A 9 -19.48 9.59 3.12
CA GLY A 9 -20.24 8.75 4.04
C GLY A 9 -19.46 8.20 5.23
N VAL A 10 -18.24 8.68 5.45
CA VAL A 10 -17.37 8.31 6.58
C VAL A 10 -16.93 9.57 7.32
N ASP A 11 -16.70 9.47 8.63
CA ASP A 11 -16.14 10.56 9.42
C ASP A 11 -14.73 10.93 8.93
N GLU A 12 -14.37 12.21 9.07
CA GLU A 12 -13.11 12.74 8.57
C GLU A 12 -11.90 12.07 9.21
N ASP A 13 -11.93 11.78 10.51
CA ASP A 13 -10.81 11.15 11.21
C ASP A 13 -10.56 9.72 10.71
N THR A 14 -11.63 8.96 10.49
CA THR A 14 -11.56 7.61 9.93
C THR A 14 -11.07 7.66 8.48
N ALA A 15 -11.59 8.57 7.66
CA ALA A 15 -11.15 8.74 6.28
C ALA A 15 -9.65 9.08 6.21
N ARG A 16 -9.16 9.97 7.09
CA ARG A 16 -7.74 10.31 7.20
C ARG A 16 -6.90 9.12 7.62
N ARG A 17 -7.33 8.33 8.61
CA ARG A 17 -6.61 7.12 9.05
C ARG A 17 -6.54 6.05 7.96
N VAL A 18 -7.64 5.84 7.24
CA VAL A 18 -7.68 4.91 6.09
C VAL A 18 -6.69 5.34 5.01
N LEU A 19 -6.60 6.63 4.70
CA LEU A 19 -5.63 7.16 3.74
C LEU A 19 -4.18 6.96 4.20
N VAL A 20 -3.88 7.20 5.49
CA VAL A 20 -2.55 6.93 6.06
C VAL A 20 -2.19 5.45 5.93
N ALA A 21 -3.13 4.56 6.24
CA ALA A 21 -2.92 3.12 6.10
C ALA A 21 -2.70 2.73 4.63
N ALA A 22 -3.51 3.26 3.71
CA ALA A 22 -3.37 3.01 2.27
C ALA A 22 -1.99 3.42 1.74
N ARG A 23 -1.45 4.57 2.18
CA ARG A 23 -0.10 5.02 1.82
C ARG A 23 1.00 4.07 2.27
N SER A 24 0.82 3.41 3.42
CA SER A 24 1.75 2.39 3.90
C SER A 24 1.72 1.11 3.04
N ILE A 25 0.56 0.78 2.48
CA ILE A 25 0.34 -0.44 1.67
C ILE A 25 0.81 -0.24 0.24
N ALA A 26 0.51 0.92 -0.35
CA ALA A 26 0.81 1.27 -1.73
C ALA A 26 1.41 2.70 -1.80
N PRO A 27 2.74 2.83 -1.65
CA PRO A 27 3.43 4.11 -1.71
C PRO A 27 3.28 4.71 -3.12
N GLY A 28 2.51 5.79 -3.26
CA GLY A 28 2.21 6.39 -4.57
C GLY A 28 0.73 6.46 -4.91
N VAL A 29 -0.16 5.94 -4.06
CA VAL A 29 -1.63 6.04 -4.24
C VAL A 29 -2.12 7.47 -4.50
N ASP A 30 -1.45 8.49 -3.95
CA ASP A 30 -1.79 9.90 -4.17
C ASP A 30 -1.47 10.41 -5.58
N ARG A 31 -0.56 9.73 -6.31
CA ARG A 31 -0.13 10.07 -7.68
C ARG A 31 -1.04 9.49 -8.75
N LEU A 32 -1.99 8.64 -8.38
CA LEU A 32 -2.96 8.09 -9.34
C LEU A 32 -3.85 9.21 -9.89
N GLU A 33 -4.11 9.13 -11.19
CA GLU A 33 -4.98 10.05 -11.94
C GLU A 33 -5.95 9.27 -12.84
N GLY A 34 -7.02 9.91 -13.32
CA GLY A 34 -7.98 9.28 -14.24
C GLY A 34 -8.81 8.15 -13.63
N GLU A 35 -9.00 7.07 -14.37
CA GLU A 35 -9.74 5.88 -13.93
C GLU A 35 -9.09 5.13 -12.75
N PRO A 36 -7.76 4.88 -12.74
CA PRO A 36 -7.09 4.24 -11.60
C PRO A 36 -7.32 4.96 -10.26
N ALA A 37 -7.43 6.30 -10.28
CA ALA A 37 -7.73 7.08 -9.08
C ALA A 37 -9.15 6.84 -8.57
N LYS A 38 -10.13 6.67 -9.47
CA LYS A 38 -11.52 6.36 -9.12
C LYS A 38 -11.62 4.95 -8.53
N ASP A 39 -10.91 4.00 -9.11
CA ASP A 39 -10.86 2.61 -8.62
C ASP A 39 -10.24 2.54 -7.22
N ALA A 40 -9.13 3.24 -7.00
CA ALA A 40 -8.54 3.36 -5.68
C ALA A 40 -9.51 3.97 -4.66
N VAL A 41 -10.24 5.04 -5.03
CA VAL A 41 -11.26 5.65 -4.16
C VAL A 41 -12.41 4.67 -3.86
N ALA A 42 -12.82 3.84 -4.82
CA ALA A 42 -13.86 2.85 -4.62
C ALA A 42 -13.45 1.77 -3.60
N ILE A 43 -12.23 1.25 -3.71
CA ILE A 43 -11.66 0.29 -2.75
C ILE A 43 -11.58 0.93 -1.36
N LEU A 44 -11.04 2.15 -1.26
CA LEU A 44 -10.89 2.83 0.02
C LEU A 44 -12.24 3.17 0.67
N ARG A 45 -13.27 3.49 -0.12
CA ARG A 45 -14.64 3.68 0.39
C ARG A 45 -15.23 2.37 0.91
N ALA A 46 -14.99 1.24 0.24
CA ALA A 46 -15.46 -0.06 0.70
C ALA A 46 -14.83 -0.41 2.06
N VAL A 47 -13.50 -0.30 2.18
CA VAL A 47 -12.76 -0.51 3.43
C VAL A 47 -13.26 0.44 4.54
N ALA A 48 -13.44 1.72 4.22
CA ALA A 48 -13.90 2.70 5.20
C ALA A 48 -15.34 2.46 5.66
N ARG A 49 -16.21 1.90 4.80
CA ARG A 49 -17.56 1.48 5.20
C ARG A 49 -17.54 0.27 6.12
N GLU A 50 -16.62 -0.66 5.95
CA GLU A 50 -16.47 -1.77 6.89
C GLU A 50 -16.05 -1.32 8.30
N LEU A 51 -15.33 -0.20 8.37
CA LEU A 51 -14.93 0.44 9.62
C LEU A 51 -16.07 1.23 10.27
N LEU A 52 -17.12 1.57 9.52
CA LEU A 52 -18.29 2.21 10.11
C LEU A 52 -18.95 1.22 11.07
N PRO A 53 -19.18 1.60 12.33
CA PRO A 53 -19.96 0.78 13.23
C PRO A 53 -21.37 0.70 12.66
N THR A 54 -21.80 -0.49 12.24
CA THR A 54 -23.22 -0.78 11.97
C THR A 54 -24.01 -0.30 13.18
N ARG A 55 -24.71 0.83 13.01
CA ARG A 55 -25.60 1.51 13.98
C ARG A 55 -25.46 1.05 15.44
N GLY A 56 -24.68 1.81 16.21
CA GLY A 56 -24.83 1.89 17.66
C GLY A 56 -24.23 0.75 18.46
N SER A 57 -22.97 0.90 18.85
CA SER A 57 -22.46 0.40 20.14
C SER A 57 -21.13 1.07 20.45
N ARG A 58 -21.17 2.32 20.89
CA ARG A 58 -20.02 2.94 21.58
C ARG A 58 -19.69 2.27 22.94
N HIS A 59 -20.41 1.21 23.36
CA HIS A 59 -20.28 0.62 24.70
C HIS A 59 -20.70 -0.85 24.79
N ILE A 60 -19.98 -1.83 24.23
CA ILE A 60 -20.14 -3.23 24.66
C ILE A 60 -18.78 -3.85 25.01
N SER A 61 -18.61 -4.05 26.31
CA SER A 61 -17.39 -4.37 27.06
C SER A 61 -17.16 -5.87 27.25
N SER A 62 -18.05 -6.75 26.81
CA SER A 62 -17.85 -8.20 26.87
C SER A 62 -19.03 -8.95 26.24
N GLN A 63 -18.72 -10.00 25.49
CA GLN A 63 -19.29 -11.34 25.68
C GLN A 63 -18.56 -12.32 24.75
N GLY A 64 -17.77 -13.21 25.34
CA GLY A 64 -17.09 -14.29 24.63
C GLY A 64 -17.86 -15.60 24.81
N VAL A 65 -18.13 -16.29 23.71
CA VAL A 65 -18.55 -17.70 23.71
C VAL A 65 -17.40 -18.51 23.09
N ALA A 66 -16.72 -19.28 23.93
CA ALA A 66 -15.76 -20.34 23.59
C ALA A 66 -14.66 -20.00 22.54
N THR A 67 -13.44 -19.72 23.04
CA THR A 67 -12.13 -19.75 22.36
C THR A 67 -11.86 -18.86 21.13
N ALA A 68 -12.86 -18.26 20.50
CA ALA A 68 -12.65 -17.30 19.41
C ALA A 68 -12.28 -15.91 19.99
N ARG A 69 -10.99 -15.57 19.94
CA ARG A 69 -10.47 -14.25 20.35
C ARG A 69 -10.62 -13.29 19.17
N VAL A 70 -11.57 -12.36 19.25
CA VAL A 70 -11.72 -11.29 18.25
C VAL A 70 -10.97 -10.06 18.74
N SER A 71 -9.91 -9.68 18.01
CA SER A 71 -9.15 -8.45 18.21
C SER A 71 -9.90 -7.27 17.60
N TYR A 72 -10.00 -6.16 18.33
CA TYR A 72 -10.58 -4.92 17.81
C TYR A 72 -9.77 -4.40 16.62
N ARG A 73 -10.49 -3.91 15.60
CA ARG A 73 -9.98 -3.53 14.27
C ARG A 73 -9.01 -2.35 14.37
N ASP A 74 -7.70 -2.64 14.30
CA ASP A 74 -6.74 -1.69 13.75
C ASP A 74 -7.19 -1.36 12.31
N VAL A 75 -7.05 -0.11 11.87
CA VAL A 75 -7.40 0.31 10.50
C VAL A 75 -6.70 -0.58 9.47
N GLN A 76 -5.49 -1.06 9.80
CA GLN A 76 -4.73 -2.01 8.99
C GLN A 76 -5.39 -3.39 8.83
N SER A 77 -6.16 -3.82 9.83
CA SER A 77 -6.89 -5.10 9.82
C SER A 77 -8.17 -5.05 8.98
N ALA A 78 -8.68 -3.85 8.67
CA ALA A 78 -9.82 -3.69 7.78
C ALA A 78 -9.46 -3.85 6.30
N PHE A 79 -8.17 -3.77 5.95
CA PHE A 79 -7.71 -4.12 4.61
C PHE A 79 -7.62 -5.64 4.50
N THR A 80 -8.37 -6.21 3.56
CA THR A 80 -8.21 -7.61 3.20
C THR A 80 -6.92 -7.82 2.41
N LYS A 81 -6.53 -9.08 2.17
CA LYS A 81 -5.40 -9.36 1.27
C LYS A 81 -5.67 -8.83 -0.14
N GLU A 82 -6.89 -9.00 -0.62
CA GLU A 82 -7.33 -8.55 -1.93
C GLU A 82 -7.28 -7.02 -2.08
N ASP A 83 -7.69 -6.26 -1.06
CA ASP A 83 -7.58 -4.80 -1.08
C ASP A 83 -6.12 -4.35 -1.18
N ARG A 84 -5.23 -5.00 -0.43
CA ARG A 84 -3.79 -4.68 -0.44
C ARG A 84 -3.17 -4.97 -1.80
N ASP A 85 -3.47 -6.14 -2.38
CA ASP A 85 -2.92 -6.55 -3.66
C ASP A 85 -3.47 -5.68 -4.80
N SER A 86 -4.75 -5.32 -4.75
CA SER A 86 -5.38 -4.41 -5.71
C SER A 86 -4.79 -3.01 -5.67
N LEU A 87 -4.63 -2.42 -4.48
CA LEU A 87 -4.02 -1.09 -4.32
C LEU A 87 -2.57 -1.08 -4.81
N ARG A 88 -1.80 -2.14 -4.53
CA ARG A 88 -0.42 -2.27 -5.02
C ARG A 88 -0.37 -2.41 -6.54
N SER A 89 -1.27 -3.18 -7.12
CA SER A 89 -1.39 -3.35 -8.57
C SER A 89 -1.63 -2.01 -9.27
N LEU A 90 -2.61 -1.22 -8.78
CA LEU A 90 -2.92 0.10 -9.32
C LEU A 90 -1.72 1.06 -9.31
N VAL A 91 -0.93 1.04 -8.23
CA VAL A 91 0.30 1.84 -8.15
C VAL A 91 1.39 1.30 -9.07
N GLY A 92 1.59 -0.01 -9.17
CA GLY A 92 2.55 -0.62 -10.09
C GLY A 92 2.25 -0.35 -11.57
N LEU A 93 0.97 -0.22 -11.93
CA LEU A 93 0.51 0.24 -13.24
C LEU A 93 0.88 1.72 -13.50
N GLY A 94 0.78 2.57 -12.47
CA GLY A 94 1.13 4.00 -12.56
C GLY A 94 2.64 4.30 -12.56
N ASP A 95 3.46 3.42 -11.96
CA ASP A 95 4.90 3.61 -11.79
C ASP A 95 5.75 2.92 -12.88
N SER A 96 5.12 2.52 -14.00
CA SER A 96 5.82 1.98 -15.18
C SER A 96 6.73 3.00 -15.90
N ALA A 97 7.11 4.09 -15.24
CA ALA A 97 7.94 5.17 -15.78
C ALA A 97 9.46 4.91 -15.71
N GLY A 98 9.90 3.74 -15.26
CA GLY A 98 11.32 3.38 -15.34
C GLY A 98 11.60 2.00 -14.77
N HIS A 99 12.05 1.08 -15.62
CA HIS A 99 12.68 -0.15 -15.12
C HIS A 99 13.94 0.22 -14.33
N PRO A 100 14.31 -0.54 -13.29
CA PRO A 100 15.59 -0.34 -12.62
C PRO A 100 16.71 -0.54 -13.65
N GLU A 101 17.32 0.56 -14.10
CA GLU A 101 18.54 0.52 -14.89
C GLU A 101 19.65 0.06 -13.96
N GLY A 102 20.06 -1.21 -14.11
CA GLY A 102 21.25 -1.72 -13.46
C GLY A 102 22.45 -0.88 -13.89
N ASN A 103 23.01 -0.10 -12.98
CA ASN A 103 24.24 0.64 -13.22
C ASN A 103 25.43 -0.33 -13.15
N PHE A 104 25.71 -1.02 -14.26
CA PHE A 104 26.92 -1.82 -14.39
C PHE A 104 28.11 -0.89 -14.66
N PRO A 105 29.18 -0.94 -13.84
CA PRO A 105 30.37 -0.14 -14.10
C PRO A 105 30.97 -0.51 -15.47
N LYS A 106 30.96 0.43 -16.42
CA LYS A 106 31.42 0.24 -17.81
C LYS A 106 32.94 0.13 -17.96
N ALA A 107 33.70 0.23 -16.88
CA ALA A 107 35.15 0.08 -16.90
C ALA A 107 35.62 -0.59 -15.62
N ARG A 108 36.14 -1.81 -15.74
CA ARG A 108 37.20 -2.28 -14.85
C ARG A 108 38.52 -2.07 -15.59
N PRO A 109 39.50 -1.33 -15.04
CA PRO A 109 40.86 -1.49 -15.50
C PRO A 109 41.28 -2.89 -15.06
N PHE A 110 41.15 -3.88 -15.96
CA PHE A 110 41.95 -5.10 -15.85
C PHE A 110 43.39 -4.69 -16.10
N LYS A 111 44.05 -4.13 -15.07
CA LYS A 111 45.50 -4.04 -15.05
C LYS A 111 45.98 -5.48 -14.91
N HIS A 112 46.54 -5.97 -16.00
CA HIS A 112 47.30 -7.20 -16.19
C HIS A 112 47.87 -7.75 -14.85
N VAL A 113 47.28 -8.82 -14.35
CA VAL A 113 47.70 -9.48 -13.09
C VAL A 113 48.80 -10.53 -13.34
N TRP A 114 49.10 -10.83 -14.60
CA TRP A 114 50.13 -11.81 -14.95
C TRP A 114 51.37 -11.14 -15.51
N PRO A 115 52.57 -11.37 -14.96
CA PRO A 115 53.81 -11.10 -15.66
C PRO A 115 54.03 -12.19 -16.71
N ASP A 116 53.99 -11.85 -18.00
CA ASP A 116 54.58 -12.70 -19.03
C ASP A 116 56.11 -12.60 -18.88
N GLU A 117 56.74 -13.69 -18.44
CA GLU A 117 58.19 -13.83 -18.46
C GLU A 117 58.64 -14.05 -19.91
N GLU A 118 59.46 -13.13 -20.44
CA GLU A 118 60.23 -13.37 -21.66
C GLU A 118 61.29 -14.44 -21.38
N TYR A 119 61.09 -15.64 -21.93
CA TYR A 119 62.18 -16.61 -22.05
C TYR A 119 63.15 -16.15 -23.14
N SER A 120 64.39 -15.86 -22.73
CA SER A 120 65.53 -15.64 -23.63
C SER A 120 66.26 -16.93 -23.97
#